data_AF-A0A4U1AFF9-F1
#
_entry.id   AF-A0A4U1AFF9-F1
#
_cell.length_a   1.000
_cell.length_b   1.000
_cell.length_c   1.000
_cell.angle_alpha   90.00
_cell.angle_beta   90.00
_cell.angle_gamma   90.00
#
_symmetry.space_group_name_H-M   'P 1'
#
loop_
_entity.id
_entity.type
_entity.pdbx_description
1 polymer ?
#
loop_
_entity_poly.entity_id
_entity_poly.type
_entity_poly.pdbx_seq_one_letter_code
_entity_poly.pdbx_strand_id
1 'polypeptide(L)'
;MSTLTVKINEINELIRSFGRPAVQEIKMKDRDGKVIGQIRYGYRPQYVFDAVNQIIGPENWRYELVKEEIFDNQVVAEVTLFLKTDTEGWLCKGSHKGQMNIVKGNVGDAQKGAITDALQKCLSLCSIGQDSYRGLLETVYNSRSPQAPSRQSLPKRTPQSQPILPPKTEVTQPTLPPTAQSQPALPPELTNSASLPKIDGITYQHQDSIIIAMGKVFDKKELLKAVGFKWNKDQKNWYKDLTTH
;
A
#
# COMPACT_ATOMS: atom_id res chain seq x y z
N MET A 1 10.54 -8.41 36.28
CA MET A 1 10.06 -7.97 34.95
C MET A 1 11.25 -7.41 34.18
N SER A 2 11.34 -7.68 32.87
CA SER A 2 12.41 -7.11 32.01
C SER A 2 12.15 -5.62 31.82
N THR A 3 13.17 -4.79 32.04
CA THR A 3 13.04 -3.32 31.91
C THR A 3 12.86 -2.93 30.44
N LEU A 4 12.25 -1.78 30.16
CA LEU A 4 12.16 -1.26 28.79
C LEU A 4 13.53 -1.20 28.07
N THR A 5 14.60 -0.85 28.79
CA THR A 5 15.97 -0.86 28.24
C THR A 5 16.41 -2.25 27.81
N VAL A 6 16.12 -3.28 28.61
CA VAL A 6 16.44 -4.68 28.26
C VAL A 6 15.62 -5.12 27.05
N LYS A 7 14.32 -4.81 27.01
CA LYS A 7 13.44 -5.06 25.85
C LYS A 7 13.95 -4.39 24.57
N ILE A 8 14.43 -3.14 24.65
CA ILE A 8 15.02 -2.43 23.50
C ILE A 8 16.27 -3.14 22.97
N ASN A 9 17.11 -3.66 23.87
CA ASN A 9 18.27 -4.45 23.47
C ASN A 9 17.85 -5.76 22.78
N GLU A 10 16.87 -6.47 23.35
CA GLU A 10 16.29 -7.68 22.76
C GLU A 10 15.69 -7.43 21.37
N ILE A 11 14.98 -6.30 21.17
CA ILE A 11 14.47 -5.89 19.86
C ILE A 11 15.61 -5.74 18.85
N ASN A 12 16.69 -5.04 19.23
CA ASN A 12 17.82 -4.84 18.32
C ASN A 12 18.54 -6.15 18.00
N GLU A 13 18.73 -7.05 18.96
CA GLU A 13 19.28 -8.38 18.73
C GLU A 13 18.40 -9.20 17.76
N LEU A 14 17.08 -9.16 17.95
CA LEU A 14 16.13 -9.82 17.06
C LEU A 14 16.20 -9.25 15.64
N ILE A 15 16.22 -7.92 15.48
CA ILE A 15 16.35 -7.27 14.17
C ILE A 15 17.67 -7.68 13.49
N ARG A 16 18.79 -7.72 14.22
CA ARG A 16 20.09 -8.17 13.71
C ARG A 16 20.06 -9.63 13.27
N SER A 17 19.36 -10.49 14.01
CA SER A 17 19.27 -11.92 13.71
C SER A 17 18.65 -12.21 12.34
N PHE A 18 17.81 -11.31 11.82
CA PHE A 18 17.24 -11.45 10.48
C PHE A 18 18.27 -11.26 9.36
N GLY A 19 19.39 -10.59 9.63
CA GLY A 19 20.47 -10.35 8.67
C GLY A 19 20.04 -9.57 7.42
N ARG A 20 20.62 -9.92 6.27
CA ARG A 20 20.41 -9.23 4.99
C ARG A 20 18.93 -9.04 4.59
N PRO A 21 18.01 -10.02 4.73
CA PRO A 21 16.59 -9.84 4.44
C PRO A 21 15.94 -8.62 5.10
N ALA A 22 16.34 -8.27 6.33
CA ALA A 22 15.80 -7.11 7.04
C ALA A 22 16.39 -5.78 6.58
N VAL A 23 17.46 -5.79 5.79
CA VAL A 23 18.15 -4.57 5.35
C VAL A 23 17.70 -4.19 3.94
N GLN A 24 17.55 -2.88 3.72
CA GLN A 24 17.29 -2.28 2.42
C GLN A 24 18.31 -1.19 2.12
N GLU A 25 18.54 -1.01 0.83
CA GLU A 25 19.34 0.08 0.29
C GLU A 25 18.42 1.23 -0.11
N ILE A 26 18.74 2.43 0.34
CA ILE A 26 17.99 3.65 0.12
C ILE A 26 18.82 4.54 -0.79
N LYS A 27 18.31 4.76 -2.00
CA LYS A 27 18.93 5.58 -3.04
C LYS A 27 18.04 6.76 -3.34
N MET A 28 18.58 7.96 -3.22
CA MET A 28 17.94 9.13 -3.80
C MET A 28 18.24 9.13 -5.30
N LYS A 29 17.21 9.31 -6.11
CA LYS A 29 17.33 9.38 -7.57
C LYS A 29 16.81 10.72 -8.06
N ASP A 30 17.47 11.27 -9.08
CA ASP A 30 16.95 12.43 -9.79
C ASP A 30 15.79 12.04 -10.73
N ARG A 31 15.29 13.04 -11.48
CA ARG A 31 14.20 12.84 -12.46
C ARG A 31 14.59 11.89 -13.59
N ASP A 32 15.88 11.80 -13.91
CA ASP A 32 16.44 10.95 -14.97
C ASP A 32 16.78 9.54 -14.46
N GLY A 33 16.52 9.25 -13.17
CA GLY A 33 16.73 7.96 -12.54
C GLY A 33 18.19 7.70 -12.13
N LYS A 34 19.07 8.70 -12.26
CA LYS A 34 20.46 8.62 -11.80
C LYS A 34 20.49 8.77 -10.28
N VAL A 35 21.32 7.94 -9.64
CA VAL A 35 21.52 8.03 -8.19
C VAL A 35 22.23 9.34 -7.87
N ILE A 36 21.61 10.14 -7.02
CA ILE A 36 22.14 11.39 -6.50
C ILE A 36 22.32 11.27 -4.99
N GLY A 37 23.31 11.98 -4.44
CA GLY A 37 23.60 11.95 -3.02
C GLY A 37 24.19 10.62 -2.52
N GLN A 38 24.23 10.47 -1.20
CA GLN A 38 24.82 9.30 -0.54
C GLN A 38 23.84 8.14 -0.51
N ILE A 39 24.30 6.95 -0.90
CA ILE A 39 23.56 5.68 -0.69
C ILE A 39 23.52 5.42 0.82
N ARG A 40 22.33 5.12 1.34
CA ARG A 40 22.14 4.78 2.76
C ARG A 40 21.59 3.37 2.87
N TYR A 41 21.81 2.75 4.02
CA TYR A 41 21.26 1.44 4.35
C TYR A 41 20.41 1.57 5.60
N GLY A 42 19.22 0.98 5.56
CA GLY A 42 18.25 1.05 6.66
C GLY A 42 17.53 -0.28 6.82
N TYR A 43 16.84 -0.45 7.94
CA TYR A 43 15.95 -1.59 8.10
C TYR A 43 14.64 -1.42 7.32
N ARG A 44 14.15 -2.52 6.78
CA ARG A 44 12.80 -2.62 6.23
C ARG A 44 11.78 -2.47 7.37
N PRO A 45 10.74 -1.63 7.23
CA PRO A 45 9.82 -1.31 8.32
C PRO A 45 9.17 -2.52 8.99
N GLN A 46 8.70 -3.49 8.20
CA GLN A 46 7.98 -4.66 8.72
C GLN A 46 8.82 -5.44 9.76
N TYR A 47 10.10 -5.67 9.50
CA TYR A 47 10.98 -6.39 10.44
C TYR A 47 11.16 -5.65 11.77
N VAL A 48 11.19 -4.31 11.73
CA VAL A 48 11.30 -3.49 12.93
C VAL A 48 10.00 -3.58 13.73
N PHE A 49 8.85 -3.41 13.08
CA PHE A 49 7.55 -3.45 13.74
C PHE A 49 7.23 -4.84 14.30
N ASP A 50 7.56 -5.91 13.57
CA ASP A 50 7.38 -7.28 14.04
C ASP A 50 8.25 -7.55 15.28
N ALA A 51 9.49 -7.09 15.30
CA ALA A 51 10.37 -7.23 16.47
C ALA A 51 9.82 -6.44 17.68
N VAL A 52 9.33 -5.22 17.47
CA VAL A 52 8.66 -4.43 18.53
C VAL A 52 7.43 -5.18 19.06
N ASN A 53 6.57 -5.67 18.17
CA ASN A 53 5.36 -6.41 18.55
C ASN A 53 5.70 -7.70 19.31
N GLN A 54 6.75 -8.40 18.91
CA GLN A 54 7.15 -9.65 19.54
C GLN A 54 7.70 -9.46 20.96
N ILE A 55 8.46 -8.39 21.20
CA ILE A 55 9.16 -8.16 22.48
C ILE A 55 8.38 -7.25 23.43
N ILE A 56 7.83 -6.14 22.93
CA ILE A 56 7.04 -5.20 23.74
C ILE A 56 5.58 -5.66 23.83
N GLY A 57 5.05 -6.30 22.78
CA GLY A 57 3.65 -6.67 22.68
C GLY A 57 2.83 -5.58 21.95
N PRO A 58 1.86 -5.96 21.10
CA PRO A 58 1.13 -5.02 20.25
C PRO A 58 0.27 -4.00 21.05
N GLU A 59 -0.10 -4.32 22.29
CA GLU A 59 -0.90 -3.41 23.15
C GLU A 59 -0.03 -2.42 23.95
N ASN A 60 1.28 -2.63 23.99
CA ASN A 60 2.20 -1.88 24.86
C ASN A 60 2.98 -0.79 24.10
N TRP A 61 2.53 -0.45 22.90
CA TRP A 61 2.99 0.72 22.16
C TRP A 61 1.87 1.25 21.28
N ARG A 62 1.94 2.54 20.99
CA ARG A 62 1.00 3.22 20.09
C ARG A 62 1.66 4.42 19.46
N TYR A 63 1.06 4.96 18.42
CA TYR A 63 1.47 6.23 17.84
C TYR A 63 0.27 7.13 17.60
N GLU A 64 0.54 8.42 17.49
CA GLU A 64 -0.44 9.43 17.13
C GLU A 64 0.07 10.19 15.91
N LEU A 65 -0.80 10.37 14.92
CA LEU A 65 -0.54 11.27 13.79
C LEU A 65 -0.83 12.69 14.25
N VAL A 66 0.21 13.50 14.42
CA VAL A 66 0.12 14.88 14.90
C VAL A 66 -0.28 15.82 13.76
N LYS A 67 0.36 15.64 12.61
CA LYS A 67 0.14 16.49 11.43
C LYS A 67 0.39 15.69 10.16
N GLU A 68 -0.37 15.98 9.12
CA GLU A 68 -0.11 15.49 7.78
C GLU A 68 -0.25 16.65 6.79
N GLU A 69 0.74 16.80 5.91
CA GLU A 69 0.79 17.83 4.88
C GLU A 69 1.03 17.17 3.53
N ILE A 70 0.13 17.43 2.59
CA ILE A 70 0.21 16.93 1.22
C ILE A 70 0.67 18.10 0.34
N PHE A 71 1.79 17.90 -0.34
CA PHE A 71 2.33 18.81 -1.35
C PHE A 71 2.16 18.19 -2.73
N ASP A 72 2.44 18.95 -3.79
CA ASP A 72 2.26 18.50 -5.18
C ASP A 72 3.03 17.21 -5.52
N ASN A 73 4.20 17.02 -4.90
CA ASN A 73 5.11 15.91 -5.21
C ASN A 73 5.47 15.02 -4.01
N GLN A 74 5.01 15.32 -2.80
CA GLN A 74 5.36 14.57 -1.61
C GLN A 74 4.30 14.72 -0.51
N VAL A 75 4.32 13.78 0.42
CA VAL A 75 3.59 13.86 1.68
C VAL A 75 4.60 13.95 2.81
N VAL A 76 4.32 14.81 3.78
CA VAL A 76 5.06 14.92 5.03
C VAL A 76 4.11 14.61 6.18
N ALA A 77 4.48 13.65 7.02
CA ALA A 77 3.70 13.25 8.19
C ALA A 77 4.53 13.45 9.46
N GLU A 78 3.90 13.98 10.51
CA GLU A 78 4.48 14.13 11.84
C GLU A 78 3.82 13.16 12.80
N VAL A 79 4.61 12.30 13.44
CA VAL A 79 4.14 11.21 14.30
C VAL A 79 4.79 11.29 15.66
N THR A 80 4.01 11.02 16.72
CA THR A 80 4.50 10.82 18.08
C THR A 80 4.38 9.35 18.46
N LEU A 81 5.44 8.77 19.03
CA LEU A 81 5.47 7.39 19.51
C LEU A 81 5.35 7.34 21.03
N PHE A 82 4.56 6.38 21.51
CA PHE A 82 4.43 6.07 22.93
C PHE A 82 4.77 4.60 23.17
N LEU A 83 5.69 4.33 24.09
CA LEU A 83 6.03 2.98 24.55
C LEU A 83 5.64 2.81 26.01
N LYS A 84 4.96 1.73 26.37
CA LYS A 84 4.60 1.47 27.77
C LYS A 84 5.85 1.10 28.57
N THR A 85 5.99 1.71 29.74
CA THR A 85 7.05 1.44 30.71
C THR A 85 6.57 0.43 31.76
N ASP A 86 7.50 -0.16 32.49
CA ASP A 86 7.16 -1.20 33.49
C ASP A 86 6.47 -0.61 34.74
N THR A 87 6.52 0.71 34.93
CA THR A 87 5.82 1.44 36.00
C THR A 87 4.46 2.00 35.54
N GLU A 88 3.82 1.35 34.56
CA GLU A 88 2.54 1.70 33.93
C GLU A 88 2.47 3.04 33.17
N GLY A 89 3.52 3.85 33.19
CA GLY A 89 3.60 5.11 32.43
C GLY A 89 3.93 4.91 30.95
N TRP A 90 3.68 5.94 30.12
CA TRP A 90 4.09 5.97 28.71
C TRP A 90 5.37 6.78 28.54
N LEU A 91 6.39 6.17 27.92
CA LEU A 91 7.56 6.88 27.41
C LEU A 91 7.21 7.54 26.09
N CYS A 92 7.40 8.86 26.02
CA CYS A 92 7.33 9.66 24.80
C CYS A 92 8.55 10.60 24.76
N LYS A 93 9.24 10.65 23.62
CA LYS A 93 10.41 11.51 23.41
C LYS A 93 10.15 12.67 22.44
N GLY A 94 8.88 12.96 22.15
CA GLY A 94 8.45 13.97 21.18
C GLY A 94 8.00 13.36 19.85
N SER A 95 7.82 14.23 18.85
CA SER A 95 7.38 13.89 17.50
C SER A 95 8.53 13.91 16.49
N HIS A 96 8.39 13.17 15.39
CA HIS A 96 9.26 13.28 14.23
C HIS A 96 8.50 13.33 12.92
N LYS A 97 9.15 13.94 11.92
CA LYS A 97 8.64 14.02 10.56
C LYS A 97 9.23 12.94 9.66
N GLY A 98 8.33 12.29 8.93
CA GLY A 98 8.64 11.42 7.82
C GLY A 98 8.12 12.00 6.52
N GLN A 99 8.71 11.57 5.40
CA GLN A 99 8.33 12.07 4.08
C GLN A 99 8.35 10.97 3.03
N MET A 100 7.48 11.08 2.04
CA MET A 100 7.46 10.18 0.89
C MET A 100 7.00 10.90 -0.36
N ASN A 101 7.68 10.66 -1.48
CA ASN A 101 7.30 11.24 -2.76
C ASN A 101 6.02 10.59 -3.30
N ILE A 102 5.17 11.41 -3.90
CA ILE A 102 3.98 10.94 -4.61
C ILE A 102 4.42 10.41 -5.98
N VAL A 103 4.37 9.09 -6.16
CA VAL A 103 4.74 8.44 -7.41
C VAL A 103 3.47 8.15 -8.23
N LYS A 104 3.44 8.62 -9.48
CA LYS A 104 2.30 8.42 -10.42
C LYS A 104 0.94 8.86 -9.85
N GLY A 105 0.93 9.92 -9.04
CA GLY A 105 -0.28 10.45 -8.41
C GLY A 105 -0.84 9.59 -7.26
N ASN A 106 -0.10 8.58 -6.77
CA ASN A 106 -0.55 7.73 -5.68
C ASN A 106 -0.29 8.37 -4.31
N VAL A 107 -1.16 9.31 -3.92
CA VAL A 107 -1.07 10.03 -2.64
C VAL A 107 -1.19 9.08 -1.44
N GLY A 108 -2.08 8.10 -1.50
CA GLY A 108 -2.31 7.18 -0.38
C GLY A 108 -1.10 6.30 -0.05
N ASP A 109 -0.32 5.91 -1.05
CA ASP A 109 0.96 5.21 -0.81
C ASP A 109 2.00 6.15 -0.19
N ALA A 110 2.05 7.40 -0.65
CA ALA A 110 2.93 8.41 -0.07
C ALA A 110 2.57 8.73 1.40
N GLN A 111 1.29 8.87 1.74
CA GLN A 111 0.83 9.06 3.12
C GLN A 111 1.30 7.90 4.02
N LYS A 112 1.03 6.65 3.61
CA LYS A 112 1.48 5.46 4.33
C LYS A 112 3.00 5.42 4.47
N GLY A 113 3.73 5.75 3.42
CA GLY A 113 5.19 5.83 3.41
C GLY A 113 5.73 6.89 4.38
N ALA A 114 5.15 8.09 4.37
CA ALA A 114 5.58 9.19 5.23
C ALA A 114 5.34 8.89 6.71
N ILE A 115 4.17 8.32 7.06
CA ILE A 115 3.87 7.86 8.42
C ILE A 115 4.85 6.77 8.86
N THR A 116 5.13 5.81 7.99
CA THR A 116 6.07 4.71 8.27
C THR A 116 7.49 5.22 8.53
N ASP A 117 7.97 6.15 7.70
CA ASP A 117 9.27 6.79 7.86
C ASP A 117 9.35 7.59 9.17
N ALA A 118 8.31 8.36 9.50
CA ALA A 118 8.21 9.11 10.76
C ALA A 118 8.29 8.17 11.98
N LEU A 119 7.54 7.07 11.93
CA LEU A 119 7.47 6.10 13.03
C LEU A 119 8.80 5.39 13.25
N GLN A 120 9.52 5.00 12.18
CA GLN A 120 10.87 4.45 12.29
C GLN A 120 11.87 5.44 12.91
N LYS A 121 11.75 6.74 12.60
CA LYS A 121 12.55 7.79 13.23
C LYS A 121 12.23 7.94 14.73
N CYS A 122 10.96 7.90 15.11
CA CYS A 122 10.57 7.89 16.53
C CYS A 122 11.13 6.68 17.29
N LEU A 123 11.08 5.49 16.69
CA LEU A 123 11.69 4.29 17.27
C LEU A 123 13.20 4.46 17.50
N SER A 124 13.89 5.15 16.59
CA SER A 124 15.32 5.44 16.71
C SER A 124 15.67 6.32 17.91
N LEU A 125 14.78 7.24 18.34
CA LEU A 125 14.96 8.01 19.59
C LEU A 125 14.99 7.11 20.82
N CYS A 126 14.34 5.95 20.74
CA CYS A 126 14.37 4.91 21.76
C CYS A 126 15.50 3.90 21.54
N SER A 127 16.48 4.21 20.67
CA SER A 127 17.59 3.33 20.28
C SER A 127 17.17 2.04 19.57
N ILE A 128 15.93 1.94 19.09
CA ILE A 128 15.46 0.81 18.28
C ILE A 128 15.90 1.04 16.82
N GLY A 129 16.57 0.05 16.22
CA GLY A 129 17.06 0.14 14.84
C GLY A 129 18.31 1.04 14.67
N GLN A 130 19.02 1.34 15.77
CA GLN A 130 20.14 2.29 15.81
C GLN A 130 21.29 1.97 14.84
N ASP A 131 21.47 0.71 14.44
CA ASP A 131 22.50 0.29 13.49
C ASP A 131 22.36 0.99 12.13
N SER A 132 21.13 1.35 11.73
CA SER A 132 20.87 2.14 10.52
C SER A 132 21.54 3.53 10.60
N TYR A 133 21.49 4.15 11.79
CA TYR A 133 22.02 5.49 12.03
C TYR A 133 23.52 5.49 12.32
N ARG A 134 24.07 4.35 12.77
CA ARG A 134 25.51 4.12 12.96
C ARG A 134 26.24 3.73 11.67
N GLY A 135 25.52 3.54 10.55
CA GLY A 135 26.11 3.15 9.27
C GLY A 135 26.58 1.69 9.21
N LEU A 136 26.08 0.81 10.08
CA LEU A 136 26.57 -0.57 10.20
C LEU A 136 25.93 -1.53 9.18
N LEU A 137 24.88 -1.10 8.48
CA LEU A 137 24.05 -1.97 7.66
C LEU A 137 24.56 -2.18 6.23
N GLU A 138 25.52 -1.39 5.75
CA GLU A 138 26.12 -1.58 4.43
C GLU A 138 26.76 -2.96 4.29
N THR A 139 27.60 -3.35 5.25
CA THR A 139 28.24 -4.66 5.28
C THR A 139 27.22 -5.79 5.34
N VAL A 140 26.13 -5.61 6.10
CA VAL A 140 25.04 -6.60 6.19
C VAL A 140 24.32 -6.74 4.85
N TYR A 141 24.02 -5.63 4.18
CA TYR A 141 23.36 -5.65 2.87
C TYR A 141 24.23 -6.33 1.79
N ASN A 142 25.53 -6.06 1.80
CA ASN A 142 26.51 -6.58 0.84
C ASN A 142 27.00 -7.99 1.18
N SER A 143 26.78 -8.47 2.41
CA SER A 143 27.12 -9.83 2.79
C SER A 143 26.39 -10.83 1.90
N ARG A 144 27.13 -11.82 1.37
CA ARG A 144 26.51 -12.93 0.65
C ARG A 144 25.64 -13.67 1.66
N SER A 145 24.33 -13.64 1.44
CA SER A 145 23.44 -14.60 2.12
C SER A 145 24.02 -15.99 1.90
N PRO A 146 24.11 -16.86 2.94
CA PRO A 146 24.32 -18.28 2.71
C PRO A 146 23.30 -18.69 1.64
N GLN A 147 23.79 -19.25 0.53
CA GLN A 147 22.91 -19.78 -0.50
C GLN A 147 21.89 -20.67 0.20
N ALA A 148 20.60 -20.36 0.04
CA ALA A 148 19.57 -21.33 0.34
C ALA A 148 19.96 -22.62 -0.41
N PRO A 149 19.94 -23.80 0.23
CA PRO A 149 20.25 -25.04 -0.46
C PRO A 149 19.39 -25.10 -1.72
N SER A 150 20.05 -25.31 -2.86
CA SER A 150 19.41 -25.47 -4.16
C SER A 150 18.20 -26.38 -3.97
N ARG A 151 16.99 -25.84 -4.19
CA ARG A 151 15.77 -26.64 -4.31
C ARG A 151 16.08 -27.67 -5.40
N GLN A 152 16.34 -28.92 -5.01
CA GLN A 152 16.39 -30.02 -5.95
C GLN A 152 15.09 -29.97 -6.73
N SER A 153 15.21 -29.79 -8.04
CA SER A 153 14.09 -29.82 -8.96
C SER A 153 13.39 -31.16 -8.82
N LEU A 154 12.16 -31.14 -8.30
CA LEU A 154 11.24 -32.27 -8.43
C LEU A 154 11.09 -32.61 -9.93
N PRO A 155 11.13 -33.90 -10.31
CA PRO A 155 11.09 -34.30 -11.71
C PRO A 155 9.79 -33.86 -12.38
N LYS A 156 9.93 -33.22 -13.55
CA LYS A 156 8.84 -32.86 -14.47
C LYS A 156 7.96 -34.09 -14.73
N ARG A 157 6.70 -34.05 -14.28
CA ARG A 157 5.66 -34.96 -14.78
C ARG A 157 5.24 -34.49 -16.17
N THR A 158 5.37 -35.38 -17.13
CA THR A 158 4.92 -35.29 -18.52
C THR A 158 3.38 -35.12 -18.58
N PRO A 159 2.83 -34.31 -19.50
CA PRO A 159 1.39 -34.26 -19.74
C PRO A 159 0.93 -35.53 -20.47
N GLN A 160 0.02 -36.30 -19.86
CA GLN A 160 -0.76 -37.33 -20.54
C GLN A 160 -2.03 -36.73 -21.15
N SER A 161 -2.33 -37.25 -22.34
CA SER A 161 -3.28 -36.84 -23.37
C SER A 161 -4.75 -36.85 -22.93
N GLN A 162 -5.54 -35.87 -23.40
CA GLN A 162 -7.00 -35.98 -23.53
C GLN A 162 -7.40 -36.01 -25.02
N PRO A 163 -8.42 -36.80 -25.44
CA PRO A 163 -8.78 -36.94 -26.85
C PRO A 163 -9.75 -35.86 -27.38
N ILE A 164 -9.28 -35.20 -28.45
CA ILE A 164 -9.89 -34.65 -29.70
C ILE A 164 -11.43 -34.70 -29.92
N LEU A 165 -12.03 -33.55 -30.30
CA LEU A 165 -12.81 -33.23 -31.56
C LEU A 165 -13.66 -31.93 -31.41
N PRO A 166 -14.08 -31.19 -32.48
CA PRO A 166 -13.30 -30.49 -33.53
C PRO A 166 -13.84 -29.01 -33.76
N PRO A 167 -13.72 -28.29 -34.91
CA PRO A 167 -13.01 -27.00 -34.99
C PRO A 167 -13.81 -25.78 -35.59
N LYS A 168 -13.11 -24.63 -35.70
CA LYS A 168 -13.38 -23.37 -36.45
C LYS A 168 -14.36 -22.38 -35.79
N THR A 169 -14.15 -21.05 -35.81
CA THR A 169 -13.67 -20.22 -36.93
C THR A 169 -13.15 -18.87 -36.42
N GLU A 170 -12.08 -18.34 -37.05
CA GLU A 170 -11.80 -16.89 -37.08
C GLU A 170 -12.99 -16.13 -37.68
N VAL A 171 -13.10 -14.82 -37.40
CA VAL A 171 -13.25 -13.72 -38.38
C VAL A 171 -13.98 -12.49 -37.78
N THR A 172 -13.26 -11.36 -37.85
CA THR A 172 -13.66 -9.93 -37.95
C THR A 172 -14.34 -9.16 -36.80
N GLN A 173 -13.63 -8.09 -36.40
CA GLN A 173 -14.19 -6.78 -36.07
C GLN A 173 -15.00 -6.20 -37.24
N PRO A 174 -16.11 -5.48 -36.96
CA PRO A 174 -16.65 -4.50 -37.89
C PRO A 174 -16.23 -3.07 -37.53
N THR A 175 -15.93 -2.27 -38.55
CA THR A 175 -15.54 -0.85 -38.54
C THR A 175 -16.71 0.04 -39.03
N LEU A 176 -17.04 1.08 -38.23
CA LEU A 176 -17.57 2.45 -38.51
C LEU A 176 -18.75 2.70 -39.51
N PRO A 177 -19.56 3.78 -39.33
CA PRO A 177 -19.20 5.13 -39.86
C PRO A 177 -19.54 6.34 -38.94
N PRO A 178 -19.09 7.57 -39.32
CA PRO A 178 -19.05 8.77 -38.48
C PRO A 178 -20.13 9.83 -38.85
N THR A 179 -20.49 10.70 -37.90
CA THR A 179 -20.98 12.06 -38.24
C THR A 179 -20.86 13.03 -37.07
N ALA A 180 -20.42 14.25 -37.39
CA ALA A 180 -20.12 15.38 -36.52
C ALA A 180 -21.37 16.15 -36.07
N GLN A 181 -21.28 16.87 -34.93
CA GLN A 181 -21.57 18.32 -34.83
C GLN A 181 -21.45 18.87 -33.38
N SER A 182 -20.64 19.92 -33.27
CA SER A 182 -20.59 21.13 -32.44
C SER A 182 -21.46 21.36 -31.15
N GLN A 183 -20.77 21.94 -30.16
CA GLN A 183 -21.13 22.74 -28.94
C GLN A 183 -22.34 23.72 -29.08
N PRO A 184 -22.97 24.31 -28.00
CA PRO A 184 -22.35 25.01 -26.85
C PRO A 184 -23.13 24.98 -25.47
N ALA A 185 -22.76 25.88 -24.55
CA ALA A 185 -22.79 25.77 -23.08
C ALA A 185 -23.99 26.37 -22.28
N LEU A 186 -24.06 25.96 -20.99
CA LEU A 186 -24.59 26.60 -19.74
C LEU A 186 -26.10 26.46 -19.33
N PRO A 187 -26.42 26.50 -18.01
CA PRO A 187 -27.50 25.78 -17.30
C PRO A 187 -28.77 26.64 -17.00
N PRO A 188 -29.94 26.08 -16.55
CA PRO A 188 -30.22 25.75 -15.13
C PRO A 188 -31.20 24.57 -14.85
N GLU A 189 -31.19 24.13 -13.58
CA GLU A 189 -32.24 23.54 -12.72
C GLU A 189 -33.18 22.36 -13.11
N LEU A 190 -33.04 21.30 -12.30
CA LEU A 190 -34.04 20.50 -11.57
C LEU A 190 -35.28 19.95 -12.31
N THR A 191 -35.24 18.66 -12.67
CA THR A 191 -36.41 17.77 -12.57
C THR A 191 -35.99 16.35 -12.12
N ASN A 192 -36.76 15.82 -11.16
CA ASN A 192 -36.56 14.55 -10.47
C ASN A 192 -36.78 13.34 -11.38
N SER A 193 -35.80 12.43 -11.41
CA SER A 193 -35.93 11.00 -11.74
C SER A 193 -34.63 10.28 -11.34
N ALA A 194 -34.58 9.75 -10.10
CA ALA A 194 -33.61 8.77 -9.61
C ALA A 194 -32.13 8.97 -10.02
N SER A 195 -31.52 10.13 -9.74
CA SER A 195 -30.10 10.33 -10.05
C SER A 195 -29.21 9.57 -9.07
N LEU A 196 -28.54 8.53 -9.56
CA LEU A 196 -27.43 7.87 -8.88
C LEU A 196 -26.40 8.93 -8.46
N PRO A 197 -25.79 8.82 -7.26
CA PRO A 197 -24.77 9.76 -6.82
C PRO A 197 -23.59 9.72 -7.81
N LYS A 198 -23.13 10.90 -8.25
CA LYS A 198 -21.87 11.00 -8.99
C LYS A 198 -20.73 10.69 -8.03
N ILE A 199 -20.25 9.45 -8.05
CA ILE A 199 -19.09 9.02 -7.26
C ILE A 199 -17.84 9.23 -8.11
N ASP A 200 -16.90 10.05 -7.63
CA ASP A 200 -15.64 10.32 -8.32
C ASP A 200 -14.90 9.03 -8.70
N GLY A 201 -14.67 8.85 -10.01
CA GLY A 201 -13.99 7.69 -10.57
C GLY A 201 -14.89 6.47 -10.83
N ILE A 202 -16.20 6.58 -10.69
CA ILE A 202 -17.17 5.54 -11.08
C ILE A 202 -18.00 6.05 -12.25
N THR A 203 -18.05 5.26 -13.33
CA THR A 203 -18.94 5.46 -14.47
C THR A 203 -20.04 4.42 -14.41
N TYR A 204 -21.27 4.81 -14.73
CA TYR A 204 -22.42 3.91 -14.77
C TYR A 204 -22.74 3.56 -16.22
N GLN A 205 -22.78 2.28 -16.53
CA GLN A 205 -23.25 1.77 -17.81
C GLN A 205 -24.64 1.18 -17.63
N HIS A 206 -25.60 1.69 -18.37
CA HIS A 206 -26.97 1.20 -18.35
C HIS A 206 -27.08 0.09 -19.38
N GLN A 207 -27.51 -1.10 -18.96
CA GLN A 207 -27.77 -2.21 -19.85
C GLN A 207 -29.15 -2.79 -19.53
N ASP A 208 -30.09 -2.58 -20.44
CA ASP A 208 -31.48 -2.99 -20.34
C ASP A 208 -32.14 -2.57 -19.02
N SER A 209 -32.25 -3.50 -18.06
CA SER A 209 -32.94 -3.35 -16.77
C SER A 209 -31.98 -3.21 -15.58
N ILE A 210 -30.66 -3.13 -15.82
CA ILE A 210 -29.64 -3.06 -14.78
C ILE A 210 -28.65 -1.91 -15.02
N ILE A 211 -28.16 -1.34 -13.93
CA ILE A 211 -27.09 -0.34 -13.93
C ILE A 211 -25.82 -1.04 -13.48
N ILE A 212 -24.76 -1.00 -14.28
CA ILE A 212 -23.45 -1.57 -13.97
C ILE A 212 -22.50 -0.43 -13.61
N ALA A 213 -21.87 -0.50 -12.44
CA ALA A 213 -20.83 0.44 -12.03
C ALA A 213 -19.45 -0.06 -12.51
N MET A 214 -18.70 0.82 -13.18
CA MET A 214 -17.36 0.56 -13.73
C MET A 214 -16.38 1.66 -13.30
N GLY A 215 -15.09 1.33 -13.17
CA GLY A 215 -14.04 2.28 -12.74
C GLY A 215 -13.42 1.91 -11.39
N LYS A 216 -13.22 2.88 -10.49
CA LYS A 216 -12.66 2.68 -9.13
C LYS A 216 -13.66 2.04 -8.14
N VAL A 217 -14.37 1.01 -8.61
CA VAL A 217 -15.43 0.33 -7.85
C VAL A 217 -14.91 -0.41 -6.62
N PHE A 218 -13.64 -0.81 -6.62
CA PHE A 218 -13.01 -1.49 -5.49
C PHE A 218 -12.74 -0.56 -4.30
N ASP A 219 -12.31 0.67 -4.58
CA ASP A 219 -12.02 1.70 -3.57
C ASP A 219 -13.29 2.27 -2.93
N LYS A 220 -14.43 2.10 -3.60
CA LYS A 220 -15.74 2.65 -3.22
C LYS A 220 -16.81 1.58 -3.02
N LYS A 221 -16.41 0.33 -2.74
CA LYS A 221 -17.29 -0.83 -2.54
C LYS A 221 -18.36 -0.61 -1.46
N GLU A 222 -18.04 0.12 -0.39
CA GLU A 222 -18.98 0.39 0.71
C GLU A 222 -20.04 1.42 0.30
N LEU A 223 -19.64 2.40 -0.51
CA LEU A 223 -20.54 3.41 -1.07
C LEU A 223 -21.47 2.79 -2.13
N LEU A 224 -20.98 1.86 -2.95
CA LEU A 224 -21.79 1.11 -3.91
C LEU A 224 -22.83 0.22 -3.19
N LYS A 225 -22.45 -0.46 -2.10
CA LYS A 225 -23.40 -1.19 -1.24
C LYS A 225 -24.45 -0.26 -0.63
N ALA A 226 -24.06 0.91 -0.13
CA ALA A 226 -24.98 1.88 0.46
C ALA A 226 -26.03 2.42 -0.55
N VAL A 227 -25.68 2.45 -1.84
CA VAL A 227 -26.57 2.89 -2.93
C VAL A 227 -27.41 1.73 -3.50
N GLY A 228 -27.21 0.50 -3.00
CA GLY A 228 -27.98 -0.68 -3.39
C GLY A 228 -27.40 -1.48 -4.55
N PHE A 229 -26.12 -1.29 -4.90
CA PHE A 229 -25.44 -2.16 -5.86
C PHE A 229 -25.04 -3.49 -5.21
N LYS A 230 -25.21 -4.57 -5.96
CA LYS A 230 -24.84 -5.93 -5.62
C LYS A 230 -23.64 -6.36 -6.46
N TRP A 231 -22.79 -7.20 -5.90
CA TRP A 231 -21.64 -7.75 -6.60
C TRP A 231 -22.02 -9.01 -7.38
N ASN A 232 -21.78 -9.01 -8.69
CA ASN A 232 -21.92 -10.19 -9.55
C ASN A 232 -20.57 -10.93 -9.62
N LYS A 233 -20.53 -12.19 -9.16
CA LYS A 233 -19.30 -13.01 -9.17
C LYS A 233 -18.97 -13.55 -10.57
N ASP A 234 -19.97 -13.75 -11.42
CA ASP A 234 -19.81 -14.33 -12.76
C ASP A 234 -19.26 -13.29 -13.74
N GLN A 235 -19.72 -12.04 -13.63
CA GLN A 235 -19.27 -10.93 -14.47
C GLN A 235 -18.20 -10.03 -13.81
N LYS A 236 -17.85 -10.29 -12.55
CA LYS A 236 -16.90 -9.49 -11.74
C LYS A 236 -17.20 -7.98 -11.76
N ASN A 237 -18.48 -7.62 -11.71
CA ASN A 237 -18.93 -6.23 -11.75
C ASN A 237 -19.94 -5.95 -10.62
N TRP A 238 -20.14 -4.67 -10.31
CA TRP A 238 -21.20 -4.20 -9.41
C TRP A 238 -22.40 -3.81 -10.24
N TYR A 239 -23.57 -4.35 -9.95
CA TYR A 239 -24.81 -4.08 -10.68
C TYR A 239 -25.96 -3.72 -9.74
N LYS A 240 -26.94 -2.95 -10.22
CA LYS A 240 -28.17 -2.60 -9.51
C LYS A 240 -29.35 -2.75 -10.46
N ASP A 241 -30.39 -3.47 -10.03
CA ASP A 241 -31.62 -3.63 -10.80
C ASP A 241 -32.45 -2.33 -10.78
N LEU A 242 -32.91 -1.88 -11.94
CA LEU A 242 -33.90 -0.80 -12.10
C LEU A 242 -35.30 -1.41 -11.99
N THR A 243 -35.61 -2.04 -10.87
CA THR A 243 -36.99 -2.48 -10.61
C THR A 243 -37.77 -1.27 -10.08
N THR A 244 -38.53 -0.63 -10.97
CA THR A 244 -39.53 0.37 -10.63
C THR A 244 -40.60 -0.30 -9.76
N HIS A 245 -40.81 0.22 -8.55
CA HIS A 245 -42.10 0.11 -7.86
C HIS A 245 -42.88 1.40 -8.10
#